data_AF-T2KL84-F1
#
_entry.id   AF-T2KL84-F1
#
_cell.length_a   1.000
_cell.length_b   1.000
_cell.length_c   1.000
_cell.angle_alpha   90.00
_cell.angle_beta   90.00
_cell.angle_gamma   90.00
#
_symmetry.space_group_name_H-M   'P 1'
#
loop_
_entity.id
_entity.type
_entity.pdbx_description
1 polymer ?
#
loop_
_entity_poly.entity_id
_entity_poly.type
_entity_poly.pdbx_seq_one_letter_code
_entity_poly.pdbx_strand_id
1 'polypeptide(L)'
;MLKGTWEVTNVKFVGDKGLYKAFLFDLADSSCFKGGEWVFIPNNGSGKFSTNVNSSVCDAYTQTIHWSFLESADGFTQFQFKYVGDDIKAKNVKSGYRGTIQEISDNMMVLKVPSEYEGNPFDVILTYNKTSDSIEM
;
A
#
# COMPACT_ATOMS: atom_id res chain seq x y z
N MET A 1 6.87 -11.81 -10.71
CA MET A 1 6.08 -12.12 -9.47
C MET A 1 6.46 -11.11 -8.40
N LEU A 2 5.51 -10.57 -7.64
CA LEU A 2 5.76 -9.53 -6.62
C LEU A 2 6.65 -10.09 -5.48
N LYS A 3 7.95 -9.88 -5.60
CA LYS A 3 9.00 -10.35 -4.69
C LYS A 3 10.02 -9.24 -4.51
N GLY A 4 10.63 -9.18 -3.34
CA GLY A 4 11.76 -8.29 -3.05
C GLY A 4 11.29 -7.00 -2.40
N THR A 5 12.14 -5.98 -2.50
CA THR A 5 11.95 -4.68 -1.88
C THR A 5 11.52 -3.65 -2.92
N TRP A 6 10.51 -2.86 -2.56
CA TRP A 6 9.81 -1.93 -3.43
C TRP A 6 9.63 -0.59 -2.74
N GLU A 7 9.90 0.50 -3.43
CA GLU A 7 9.70 1.85 -2.90
C GLU A 7 8.49 2.50 -3.58
N VAL A 8 7.65 3.19 -2.80
CA VAL A 8 6.57 4.03 -3.36
C VAL A 8 7.19 5.31 -3.94
N THR A 9 7.42 5.35 -5.24
CA THR A 9 8.07 6.50 -5.88
C THR A 9 7.10 7.63 -6.25
N ASN A 10 5.80 7.33 -6.35
CA ASN A 10 4.79 8.33 -6.69
C ASN A 10 3.44 8.09 -5.99
N VAL A 11 2.76 9.20 -5.70
CA VAL A 11 1.41 9.25 -5.14
C VAL A 11 0.61 10.28 -5.94
N LYS A 12 -0.46 9.84 -6.58
CA LYS A 12 -1.33 10.69 -7.41
C LYS A 12 -2.78 10.53 -6.99
N PHE A 13 -3.50 11.64 -7.00
CA PHE A 13 -4.94 11.68 -6.74
C PHE A 13 -5.69 11.72 -8.08
N VAL A 14 -6.73 10.89 -8.22
CA VAL A 14 -7.64 10.87 -9.37
C VAL A 14 -9.03 11.25 -8.87
N GLY A 15 -9.49 12.42 -9.28
CA GLY A 15 -10.72 13.06 -8.80
C GLY A 15 -10.62 14.59 -8.90
N ASP A 16 -11.55 15.31 -8.25
CA ASP A 16 -11.59 16.77 -8.28
C ASP A 16 -10.39 17.41 -7.58
N LYS A 17 -9.88 18.52 -8.16
CA LYS A 17 -8.78 19.31 -7.59
C LYS A 17 -9.21 19.89 -6.23
N GLY A 18 -8.50 19.54 -5.15
CA GLY A 18 -8.82 19.99 -3.80
C GLY A 18 -8.78 18.88 -2.74
N LEU A 19 -8.96 17.62 -3.16
CA LEU A 19 -8.98 16.45 -2.29
C LEU A 19 -7.54 15.94 -2.05
N TYR A 20 -6.80 16.63 -1.18
CA TYR A 20 -5.35 16.39 -0.98
C TYR A 20 -5.01 15.59 0.28
N LYS A 21 -6.00 15.01 0.95
CA LYS A 21 -5.78 14.20 2.16
C LYS A 21 -6.50 12.88 2.01
N ALA A 22 -5.73 11.82 1.88
CA ALA A 22 -6.25 10.46 1.89
C ALA A 22 -5.61 9.74 3.07
N PHE A 23 -6.40 9.39 4.08
CA PHE A 23 -5.90 8.58 5.17
C PHE A 23 -5.86 7.12 4.72
N LEU A 24 -4.67 6.64 4.36
CA LEU A 24 -4.50 5.31 3.80
C LEU A 24 -4.25 4.28 4.91
N PHE A 25 -4.89 3.13 4.73
CA PHE A 25 -4.68 1.92 5.51
C PHE A 25 -4.85 2.10 7.03
N ASP A 26 -5.72 3.04 7.44
CA ASP A 26 -5.90 3.44 8.85
C ASP A 26 -4.61 3.86 9.58
N LEU A 27 -3.57 4.26 8.85
CA LEU A 27 -2.24 4.47 9.40
C LEU A 27 -1.76 5.91 9.28
N ALA A 28 -1.72 6.45 8.05
CA ALA A 28 -1.14 7.77 7.78
C ALA A 28 -1.76 8.41 6.54
N ASP A 29 -1.46 9.70 6.33
CA ASP A 29 -1.79 10.38 5.08
C ASP A 29 -1.04 9.76 3.89
N SER A 30 -1.65 9.73 2.71
CA SER A 30 -1.06 9.12 1.50
C SER A 30 0.31 9.70 1.14
N SER A 31 0.55 10.97 1.44
CA SER A 31 1.85 11.61 1.23
C SER A 31 2.98 10.94 2.03
N CYS A 32 2.70 10.38 3.20
CA CYS A 32 3.68 9.71 4.06
C CYS A 32 4.13 8.33 3.55
N PHE A 33 3.41 7.79 2.57
CA PHE A 33 3.80 6.54 1.92
C PHE A 33 4.85 6.78 0.84
N LYS A 34 4.96 7.99 0.28
CA LYS A 34 5.97 8.30 -0.75
C LYS A 34 7.38 8.18 -0.17
N GLY A 35 8.22 7.41 -0.85
CA GLY A 35 9.56 7.02 -0.40
C GLY A 35 9.56 5.92 0.65
N GLY A 36 8.39 5.39 1.02
CA GLY A 36 8.25 4.28 1.95
C GLY A 36 8.59 2.96 1.27
N GLU A 37 9.10 2.02 2.04
CA GLU A 37 9.59 0.73 1.54
C GLU A 37 8.61 -0.39 1.84
N TRP A 38 8.44 -1.32 0.90
CA TRP A 38 7.60 -2.50 1.00
C TRP A 38 8.41 -3.73 0.64
N VAL A 39 8.36 -4.76 1.49
CA VAL A 39 9.03 -6.04 1.28
C VAL A 39 7.98 -7.12 1.10
N PHE A 40 8.06 -7.86 0.00
CA PHE A 40 7.11 -8.92 -0.35
C PHE A 40 7.80 -10.29 -0.42
N ILE A 41 7.27 -11.25 0.36
CA ILE A 41 7.71 -12.65 0.43
C ILE A 41 6.59 -13.55 -0.14
N PRO A 42 6.70 -14.02 -1.40
CA PRO A 42 5.61 -14.71 -2.09
C PRO A 42 5.16 -16.02 -1.44
N ASN A 43 6.12 -16.83 -0.97
CA ASN A 43 5.87 -18.24 -0.60
C ASN A 43 4.85 -18.41 0.54
N ASN A 44 4.77 -17.45 1.44
CA ASN A 44 3.88 -17.48 2.60
C ASN A 44 3.05 -16.19 2.73
N GLY A 45 2.98 -15.39 1.66
CA GLY A 45 2.26 -14.11 1.65
C GLY A 45 2.73 -13.14 2.72
N SER A 46 3.91 -13.31 3.31
CA SER A 46 4.40 -12.41 4.35
C SER A 46 5.03 -11.17 3.74
N GLY A 47 4.99 -10.07 4.47
CA GLY A 47 5.66 -8.85 4.09
C GLY A 47 5.75 -7.86 5.22
N LYS A 48 6.36 -6.73 4.95
CA LYS A 48 6.36 -5.57 5.82
C LYS A 48 6.39 -4.32 4.96
N PHE A 49 5.96 -3.20 5.53
CA PHE A 49 6.26 -1.91 4.93
C PHE A 49 6.57 -0.87 5.98
N SER A 50 7.22 0.20 5.54
CA SER A 50 7.47 1.40 6.34
C SER A 50 7.00 2.66 5.62
N THR A 51 6.65 3.67 6.41
CA THR A 51 6.46 5.04 5.91
C THR A 51 7.79 5.78 5.89
N ASN A 52 7.93 6.77 5.01
CA ASN A 52 9.11 7.59 4.96
C ASN A 52 8.99 8.79 5.92
N VAL A 53 10.05 9.07 6.68
CA VAL A 53 10.09 10.11 7.72
C VAL A 53 10.71 11.43 7.22
N ASN A 54 10.77 11.66 5.91
CA ASN A 54 11.45 12.82 5.31
C ASN A 54 10.76 14.17 5.58
N SER A 55 9.67 14.23 6.36
CA SER A 55 9.06 15.49 6.79
C SER A 55 8.57 15.41 8.24
N SER A 56 8.54 16.55 8.94
CA SER A 56 8.03 16.70 10.31
C SER A 56 6.52 16.41 10.46
N VAL A 57 5.87 15.93 9.40
CA VAL A 57 4.43 15.67 9.31
C VAL A 57 4.12 14.17 9.35
N CYS A 58 5.10 13.31 9.05
CA CYS A 58 4.90 11.87 8.95
C CYS A 58 5.60 11.14 10.09
N ASP A 59 4.82 10.43 10.90
CA ASP A 59 5.39 9.51 11.88
C ASP A 59 6.04 8.30 11.19
N ALA A 60 7.09 7.77 11.83
CA ALA A 60 7.74 6.55 11.41
C ALA A 60 6.88 5.34 11.80
N TYR A 61 6.31 4.66 10.82
CA TYR A 61 5.61 3.40 11.02
C TYR A 61 6.36 2.28 10.31
N THR A 62 6.40 1.12 10.96
CA THR A 62 6.74 -0.15 10.33
C THR A 62 5.64 -1.13 10.67
N GLN A 63 5.07 -1.79 9.66
CA GLN A 63 3.99 -2.74 9.84
C GLN A 63 4.28 -4.05 9.13
N THR A 64 4.14 -5.16 9.86
CA THR A 64 4.14 -6.50 9.28
C THR A 64 2.77 -6.78 8.68
N ILE A 65 2.76 -7.38 7.49
CA ILE A 65 1.54 -7.68 6.74
C ILE A 65 1.52 -9.12 6.28
N HIS A 66 0.31 -9.63 6.09
CA HIS A 66 0.06 -10.79 5.25
C HIS A 66 -0.74 -10.35 4.03
N TRP A 67 -0.22 -10.62 2.83
CA TRP A 67 -0.76 -10.18 1.55
C TRP A 67 -1.09 -11.36 0.63
N SER A 68 -1.98 -11.11 -0.31
CA SER A 68 -2.30 -12.04 -1.38
C SER A 68 -2.87 -11.30 -2.59
N PHE A 69 -2.95 -11.97 -3.73
CA PHE A 69 -3.76 -11.53 -4.85
C PHE A 69 -5.18 -12.11 -4.74
N LEU A 70 -6.15 -11.37 -5.25
CA LEU A 70 -7.53 -11.80 -5.41
C LEU A 70 -7.99 -11.38 -6.80
N GLU A 71 -8.39 -12.34 -7.63
CA GLU A 71 -9.09 -12.03 -8.88
C GLU A 71 -10.50 -11.58 -8.55
N SER A 72 -10.87 -10.36 -8.95
CA SER A 72 -12.23 -9.86 -8.80
C SER A 72 -13.12 -10.34 -9.96
N ALA A 73 -14.44 -10.37 -9.71
CA ALA A 73 -15.43 -10.90 -10.66
C ALA A 73 -15.48 -10.14 -12.00
N ASP A 74 -14.98 -8.91 -12.03
CA ASP A 74 -14.83 -8.03 -13.19
C ASP A 74 -13.51 -8.28 -13.96
N GLY A 75 -12.71 -9.26 -13.54
CA GLY A 75 -11.49 -9.70 -14.22
C GLY A 75 -10.23 -8.89 -13.89
N PHE A 76 -10.29 -7.98 -12.92
CA PHE A 76 -9.10 -7.30 -12.42
C PHE A 76 -8.42 -8.09 -11.29
N THR A 77 -7.10 -7.98 -11.18
CA THR A 77 -6.36 -8.49 -10.03
C THR A 77 -6.32 -7.44 -8.93
N GLN A 78 -6.78 -7.80 -7.74
CA GLN A 78 -6.68 -6.98 -6.54
C GLN A 78 -5.48 -7.45 -5.70
N PHE A 79 -4.67 -6.50 -5.26
CA PHE A 79 -3.74 -6.69 -4.15
C PHE A 79 -4.51 -6.49 -2.85
N GLN A 80 -4.47 -7.47 -1.95
CA GLN A 80 -5.07 -7.36 -0.63
C GLN A 80 -4.04 -7.68 0.46
N PHE A 81 -4.13 -6.99 1.60
CA PHE A 81 -3.29 -7.28 2.74
C PHE A 81 -4.01 -6.99 4.06
N LYS A 82 -3.50 -7.57 5.14
CA LYS A 82 -3.91 -7.25 6.51
C LYS A 82 -2.67 -7.08 7.37
N TYR A 83 -2.77 -6.29 8.43
CA TYR A 83 -1.71 -6.21 9.43
C TYR A 83 -1.61 -7.52 10.23
N VAL A 84 -0.40 -7.88 10.66
CA VAL A 84 -0.11 -9.05 11.51
C VAL A 84 0.80 -8.66 12.67
N GLY A 85 0.50 -9.11 13.89
CA GLY A 85 1.19 -8.73 15.13
C GLY A 85 0.26 -8.53 16.33
N ASP A 86 0.83 -8.55 17.53
CA ASP A 86 0.08 -8.57 18.80
C ASP A 86 -0.47 -7.19 19.21
N ASP A 87 0.14 -6.09 18.72
CA ASP A 87 -0.23 -4.71 19.08
C ASP A 87 -1.23 -4.05 18.10
N ILE A 88 -1.81 -4.84 17.19
CA ILE A 88 -2.72 -4.30 16.17
C ILE A 88 -4.10 -4.12 16.77
N LYS A 89 -4.66 -2.90 16.61
CA LYS A 89 -6.06 -2.62 16.93
C LYS A 89 -6.97 -3.68 16.30
N ALA A 90 -7.82 -4.31 17.10
CA ALA A 90 -8.65 -5.46 16.68
C ALA A 90 -9.47 -5.21 15.39
N LYS A 91 -9.84 -3.95 15.10
CA LYS A 91 -10.49 -3.56 13.84
C LYS A 91 -9.62 -3.81 12.58
N ASN A 92 -8.31 -3.56 12.66
CA ASN A 92 -7.40 -3.72 11.52
C ASN A 92 -6.95 -5.19 11.36
N VAL A 93 -7.15 -6.03 12.38
CA VAL A 93 -6.99 -7.49 12.29
C VAL A 93 -8.19 -8.12 11.55
N LYS A 94 -9.40 -7.56 11.73
CA LYS A 94 -10.65 -8.05 11.14
C LYS A 94 -10.93 -7.51 9.73
N SER A 95 -10.43 -6.33 9.39
CA SER A 95 -10.62 -5.68 8.10
C SER A 95 -9.30 -5.63 7.34
N GLY A 96 -9.22 -6.32 6.20
CA GLY A 96 -8.10 -6.21 5.28
C GLY A 96 -8.23 -4.99 4.36
N TYR A 97 -7.11 -4.53 3.84
CA TYR A 97 -7.01 -3.46 2.85
C TYR A 97 -6.91 -4.04 1.45
N ARG A 98 -7.43 -3.31 0.46
CA ARG A 98 -7.43 -3.73 -0.94
C ARG A 98 -7.10 -2.56 -1.86
N GLY A 99 -6.44 -2.86 -2.96
CA GLY A 99 -6.30 -1.99 -4.11
C GLY A 99 -6.31 -2.80 -5.40
N THR A 100 -6.75 -2.18 -6.48
CA THR A 100 -6.76 -2.80 -7.81
C THR A 100 -5.42 -2.57 -8.49
N ILE A 101 -4.76 -3.63 -8.93
CA ILE A 101 -3.52 -3.53 -9.70
C ILE A 101 -3.86 -3.01 -11.10
N GLN A 102 -3.36 -1.83 -11.44
CA GLN A 102 -3.50 -1.25 -12.78
C GLN A 102 -2.40 -1.75 -13.70
N GLU A 103 -1.21 -1.97 -13.17
CA GLU A 103 -0.06 -2.47 -13.88
C GLU A 103 0.86 -3.23 -12.92
N ILE A 104 1.43 -4.34 -13.35
CA ILE A 104 2.48 -5.05 -12.63
C ILE A 104 3.48 -5.64 -13.63
N SER A 105 4.75 -5.39 -13.39
CA SER A 105 5.88 -5.94 -14.13
C SER A 105 6.96 -6.41 -13.16
N ASP A 106 8.13 -6.79 -13.68
CA ASP A 106 9.24 -7.21 -12.84
C ASP A 106 9.80 -6.08 -11.97
N ASN A 107 9.65 -4.81 -12.39
CA ASN A 107 10.29 -3.67 -11.73
C ASN A 107 9.32 -2.55 -11.33
N MET A 108 8.05 -2.63 -11.73
CA MET A 108 7.03 -1.61 -11.44
C MET A 108 5.69 -2.24 -11.04
N MET A 109 5.01 -1.61 -10.09
CA MET A 109 3.61 -1.89 -9.77
C MET A 109 2.85 -0.57 -9.64
N VAL A 110 1.66 -0.50 -10.22
CA VAL A 110 0.72 0.62 -10.07
C VAL A 110 -0.52 0.11 -9.37
N LEU A 111 -0.76 0.62 -8.16
CA LEU A 111 -1.88 0.22 -7.32
C LEU A 111 -2.89 1.36 -7.23
N LYS A 112 -4.15 1.07 -7.53
CA LYS A 112 -5.27 1.99 -7.33
C LYS A 112 -5.99 1.64 -6.04
N VAL A 113 -5.96 2.57 -5.08
CA VAL A 113 -6.58 2.42 -3.77
C VAL A 113 -7.82 3.33 -3.72
N PRO A 114 -9.03 2.79 -3.63
CA PRO A 114 -10.22 3.60 -3.43
C PRO A 114 -10.14 4.29 -2.06
N SER A 115 -10.52 5.56 -2.00
CA SER A 115 -10.45 6.41 -0.81
C SER A 115 -11.65 7.34 -0.75
N GLU A 116 -11.84 7.98 0.40
CA GLU A 116 -12.88 8.99 0.59
C GLU A 116 -12.38 10.14 1.46
N TYR A 117 -12.91 11.34 1.22
CA TYR A 117 -12.68 12.51 2.05
C TYR A 117 -14.02 13.23 2.24
N GLU A 118 -14.47 13.35 3.50
CA GLU A 118 -15.76 13.95 3.84
C GLU A 118 -16.94 13.35 3.05
N GLY A 119 -16.91 12.03 2.81
CA GLY A 119 -17.94 11.31 2.05
C GLY A 119 -17.84 11.42 0.52
N ASN A 120 -16.85 12.15 0.00
CA ASN A 120 -16.58 12.22 -1.44
C ASN A 120 -15.57 11.14 -1.83
N PRO A 121 -15.96 10.15 -2.66
CA PRO A 121 -15.06 9.09 -3.09
C PRO A 121 -14.07 9.61 -4.14
N PHE A 122 -12.83 9.13 -4.08
CA PHE A 122 -11.79 9.36 -5.07
C PHE A 122 -10.78 8.21 -5.07
N ASP A 123 -9.92 8.16 -6.08
CA ASP A 123 -8.89 7.12 -6.18
C ASP A 123 -7.50 7.70 -5.87
N VAL A 124 -6.72 6.98 -5.06
CA VAL A 124 -5.28 7.23 -4.90
C VAL A 124 -4.50 6.20 -5.71
N ILE A 125 -3.60 6.69 -6.56
CA ILE A 125 -2.68 5.88 -7.35
C ILE A 125 -1.31 5.90 -6.68
N LEU A 126 -0.86 4.72 -6.26
CA LEU A 126 0.49 4.49 -5.73
C LEU A 126 1.33 3.81 -6.81
N THR A 127 2.48 4.37 -7.13
CA THR A 127 3.47 3.74 -8.01
C THR A 127 4.62 3.23 -7.17
N TYR A 128 4.94 1.96 -7.36
CA TYR A 128 6.02 1.26 -6.69
C TYR A 128 7.08 0.88 -7.73
N ASN A 129 8.35 1.11 -7.40
CA ASN A 129 9.47 0.61 -8.17
C ASN A 129 10.26 -0.39 -7.32
N LYS A 130 10.69 -1.49 -7.92
CA LYS A 130 11.57 -2.44 -7.24
C LYS A 130 12.94 -1.80 -7.04
N THR A 131 13.44 -1.85 -5.81
CA THR A 131 14.78 -1.39 -5.44
C THR A 131 15.75 -2.55 -5.24
N SER A 132 15.25 -3.74 -4.90
CA SER A 132 16.06 -4.94 -4.71
C SER A 132 15.28 -6.23 -4.91
N ASP A 133 15.92 -7.27 -5.46
CA ASP A 133 15.41 -8.65 -5.45
C ASP A 133 15.67 -9.37 -4.11
N SER A 134 16.58 -8.82 -3.29
CA SER A 134 16.89 -9.31 -1.95
C SER A 134 15.75 -8.98 -0.99
N ILE A 135 15.53 -9.88 -0.04
CA ILE A 135 14.53 -9.74 1.02
C ILE A 135 15.32 -9.57 2.32
N GLU A 136 15.55 -8.32 2.74
CA GLU A 136 16.20 -8.04 4.03
C GLU A 136 15.13 -8.00 5.13
N MET A 137 15.22 -8.96 6.06
CA MET A 137 14.27 -9.15 7.16
C MET A 137 14.48 -8.14 8.28
#